data_AF-A0A7Y8U5B3-F1
#
_entry.id   AF-A0A7Y8U5B3-F1
#
_cell.length_a   1.000
_cell.length_b   1.000
_cell.length_c   1.000
_cell.angle_alpha   90.00
_cell.angle_beta   90.00
_cell.angle_gamma   90.00
#
_symmetry.space_group_name_H-M   'P 1'
#
loop_
_entity.id
_entity.type
_entity.pdbx_description
1 polymer ?
#
loop_
_entity_poly.entity_id
_entity_poly.type
_entity_poly.pdbx_seq_one_letter_code
_entity_poly.pdbx_strand_id
1 'polypeptide(L)'
;MSYFTRLLCTGILFGISQIGFTQIITWTDNIPSALQPFQNNPQLLASYTQNNIFIYAHPTTKTNLPTLKSNSQPNASFTSAALIVPTNVQQVSKTLTDFNHYVGLFPTLKSAKILEQSGNTVKMKYRVSIPTPIPVLNFNEDVTLQHQIKSNSISSLVIDSPIPYGLGKFEWFALDDHRTLITLTQWGDLNQPKGFIFKKILNAIPEVKLGIPSSTNAFILESLRTRFIKQNIVALNSGQIASPQLNEAQLAKIAQLSQNAQQPISFLHAPTSIMYTHGREAMRFTTTYQFYQQPTQQLNKWLNPLAYQELFPRQIKKIITSPIQNQGQDADIQVNVGLGVINIPFAFKLHFNYPNTVENNFYANGGDLRLIKGKMVATELNHGSLFKITSSMKIDEKAPFLLRAMRSLPYHDVLPAVGGNTVFVQKIKAKM
;
A
#
# COMPACT_ATOMS: atom_id res chain seq x y z
N MET A 1 -14.25 -48.60 54.86
CA MET A 1 -15.33 -47.98 54.07
C MET A 1 -15.97 -46.91 54.94
N SER A 2 -15.65 -45.63 54.70
CA SER A 2 -16.44 -44.66 53.91
C SER A 2 -17.71 -44.24 54.68
N TYR A 3 -18.01 -42.99 55.05
CA TYR A 3 -17.90 -41.67 54.40
C TYR A 3 -17.92 -40.62 55.55
N PHE A 4 -17.07 -39.58 55.67
CA PHE A 4 -16.85 -38.38 54.85
C PHE A 4 -18.13 -37.66 54.38
N THR A 5 -18.61 -36.68 55.16
CA THR A 5 -19.50 -35.59 54.69
C THR A 5 -19.33 -34.34 55.59
N ARG A 6 -18.69 -33.30 55.02
CA ARG A 6 -18.95 -31.83 55.06
C ARG A 6 -19.26 -31.17 56.43
N LEU A 7 -18.77 -29.98 56.80
CA LEU A 7 -18.59 -28.72 56.04
C LEU A 7 -17.75 -27.77 56.95
N LEU A 8 -16.54 -27.35 56.54
CA LEU A 8 -16.16 -26.01 56.01
C LEU A 8 -16.37 -24.80 56.95
N CYS A 9 -15.26 -24.39 57.60
CA CYS A 9 -14.97 -22.99 57.93
C CYS A 9 -13.49 -22.73 57.59
N THR A 10 -13.26 -22.15 56.42
CA THR A 10 -12.00 -21.53 55.93
C THR A 10 -12.47 -20.70 54.75
N GLY A 11 -12.13 -19.44 54.56
CA GLY A 11 -10.99 -18.64 54.99
C GLY A 11 -10.96 -17.53 53.94
N ILE A 12 -10.91 -16.28 54.39
CA ILE A 12 -10.93 -15.10 53.53
C ILE A 12 -9.68 -15.12 52.64
N LEU A 13 -9.84 -15.40 51.36
CA LEU A 13 -8.84 -15.14 50.33
C LEU A 13 -9.29 -13.89 49.57
N PHE A 14 -8.57 -12.80 49.80
CA PHE A 14 -8.57 -11.64 48.92
C PHE A 14 -8.13 -12.10 47.53
N GLY A 15 -9.11 -12.34 46.66
CA GLY A 15 -8.88 -12.43 45.23
C GLY A 15 -8.49 -11.04 44.73
N ILE A 16 -7.20 -10.72 44.81
CA ILE A 16 -6.62 -9.68 43.97
C ILE A 16 -6.73 -10.25 42.56
N SER A 17 -7.80 -9.89 41.87
CA SER A 17 -7.91 -10.08 40.43
C SER A 17 -6.66 -9.46 39.84
N GLN A 18 -5.75 -10.29 39.30
CA GLN A 18 -4.70 -9.82 38.43
C GLN A 18 -5.41 -9.19 37.23
N ILE A 19 -5.66 -7.89 37.30
CA ILE A 19 -5.86 -7.08 36.11
C ILE A 19 -4.53 -7.22 35.39
N GLY A 20 -4.49 -8.11 34.41
CA GLY A 20 -3.33 -8.31 33.54
C GLY A 20 -3.15 -7.06 32.70
N PHE A 21 -2.58 -6.02 33.30
CA PHE A 21 -1.92 -4.96 32.57
C PHE A 21 -0.77 -5.64 31.83
N THR A 22 -0.96 -5.90 30.54
CA THR A 22 0.15 -6.31 29.68
C THR A 22 1.17 -5.19 29.75
N GLN A 23 2.30 -5.41 30.42
CA GLN A 23 3.35 -4.42 30.67
C GLN A 23 3.97 -3.92 29.36
N ILE A 24 4.60 -2.74 29.36
CA ILE A 24 5.45 -2.30 28.24
C ILE A 24 6.49 -3.38 27.90
N ILE A 25 6.58 -3.73 26.62
CA ILE A 25 7.54 -4.72 26.13
C ILE A 25 8.88 -4.04 25.91
N THR A 26 9.92 -4.51 26.59
CA THR A 26 11.31 -4.11 26.28
C THR A 26 11.68 -4.63 24.90
N TRP A 27 12.01 -3.72 24.00
CA TRP A 27 12.30 -4.02 22.60
C TRP A 27 13.31 -3.00 22.07
N THR A 28 14.29 -3.46 21.30
CA THR A 28 15.18 -2.58 20.54
C THR A 28 14.84 -2.76 19.08
N ASP A 29 14.37 -1.69 18.44
CA ASP A 29 14.02 -1.72 17.03
C ASP A 29 15.27 -1.92 16.16
N ASN A 30 15.15 -2.81 15.17
CA ASN A 30 16.14 -3.00 14.11
C ASN A 30 15.53 -2.77 12.71
N ILE A 31 14.50 -1.93 12.66
CA ILE A 31 13.81 -1.53 11.42
C ILE A 31 14.78 -0.68 10.60
N PRO A 32 15.04 -0.99 9.32
CA PRO A 32 15.95 -0.20 8.51
C PRO A 32 15.44 1.24 8.35
N SER A 33 16.37 2.20 8.39
CA SER A 33 16.02 3.59 8.04
C SER A 33 15.64 3.64 6.57
N ALA A 34 14.64 4.46 6.24
CA ALA A 34 14.32 4.74 4.84
C ALA A 34 15.55 5.31 4.10
N LEU A 35 16.43 6.04 4.78
CA LEU A 35 17.61 6.65 4.15
C LEU A 35 18.72 5.63 3.80
N GLN A 36 18.65 4.39 4.28
CA GLN A 36 19.74 3.41 4.14
C GLN A 36 20.16 3.19 2.67
N PRO A 37 19.24 2.97 1.69
CA PRO A 37 19.64 2.78 0.30
C PRO A 37 20.17 4.05 -0.38
N PHE A 38 20.06 5.20 0.29
CA PHE A 38 20.43 6.53 -0.16
C PHE A 38 21.59 7.10 0.66
N GLN A 39 22.50 6.23 1.11
CA GLN A 39 23.71 6.62 1.85
C GLN A 39 23.40 7.43 3.12
N ASN A 40 22.24 7.18 3.75
CA ASN A 40 21.73 7.92 4.89
C ASN A 40 21.56 9.44 4.63
N ASN A 41 21.38 9.85 3.36
CA ASN A 41 21.25 11.25 2.96
C ASN A 41 19.78 11.60 2.65
N PRO A 42 19.14 12.49 3.44
CA PRO A 42 17.75 12.86 3.23
C PRO A 42 17.52 13.68 1.97
N GLN A 43 18.46 14.55 1.57
CA GLN A 43 18.38 15.32 0.33
C GLN A 43 18.42 14.40 -0.89
N LEU A 44 19.23 13.35 -0.83
CA LEU A 44 19.29 12.35 -1.90
C LEU A 44 17.96 11.61 -2.04
N LEU A 45 17.35 11.12 -0.95
CA LEU A 45 16.01 10.51 -1.01
C LEU A 45 14.94 11.50 -1.48
N ALA A 46 14.98 12.73 -0.97
CA ALA A 46 14.05 13.79 -1.33
C ALA A 46 14.05 14.07 -2.85
N SER A 47 15.21 13.98 -3.52
CA SER A 47 15.34 14.17 -4.97
C SER A 47 14.50 13.18 -5.81
N TYR A 48 14.17 12.00 -5.26
CA TYR A 48 13.31 11.01 -5.92
C TYR A 48 11.84 11.31 -5.70
N THR A 49 11.45 11.99 -4.62
CA THR A 49 10.03 12.21 -4.34
C THR A 49 9.37 13.10 -5.39
N GLN A 50 10.03 14.17 -5.86
CA GLN A 50 9.51 15.09 -6.90
C GLN A 50 8.06 15.56 -6.65
N ASN A 51 7.72 15.90 -5.39
CA ASN A 51 6.35 16.22 -4.92
C ASN A 51 5.34 15.04 -4.96
N ASN A 52 5.79 13.85 -5.28
CA ASN A 52 5.05 12.59 -5.24
C ASN A 52 5.36 11.83 -3.95
N ILE A 53 4.58 10.79 -3.68
CA ILE A 53 4.94 9.81 -2.65
C ILE A 53 5.76 8.73 -3.34
N PHE A 54 7.02 8.59 -2.94
CA PHE A 54 7.94 7.60 -3.48
C PHE A 54 7.97 6.37 -2.58
N ILE A 55 7.79 5.17 -3.14
CA ILE A 55 7.61 3.91 -2.41
C ILE A 55 8.60 2.87 -2.94
N TYR A 56 9.32 2.19 -2.06
CA TYR A 56 10.31 1.19 -2.41
C TYR A 56 10.48 0.16 -1.30
N ALA A 57 10.96 -1.04 -1.64
CA ALA A 57 11.25 -2.08 -0.67
C ALA A 57 12.73 -2.11 -0.29
N HIS A 58 13.00 -2.71 0.87
CA HIS A 58 14.33 -3.10 1.31
C HIS A 58 14.57 -4.58 0.99
N PRO A 59 15.84 -5.00 0.86
CA PRO A 59 16.18 -6.42 0.88
C PRO A 59 15.60 -7.11 2.11
N THR A 60 15.22 -8.37 1.98
CA THR A 60 14.72 -9.17 3.10
C THR A 60 15.81 -9.34 4.15
N THR A 61 15.49 -9.03 5.40
CA THR A 61 16.41 -9.16 6.54
C THR A 61 15.73 -9.88 7.70
N LYS A 62 16.52 -10.41 8.64
CA LYS A 62 15.96 -10.88 9.92
C LYS A 62 15.61 -9.68 10.80
N THR A 63 14.42 -9.68 11.39
CA THR A 63 13.98 -8.63 12.31
C THR A 63 13.76 -9.20 13.71
N ASN A 64 13.91 -8.41 14.77
CA ASN A 64 13.57 -8.86 16.13
C ASN A 64 12.11 -8.53 16.45
N LEU A 65 11.30 -9.56 16.72
CA LEU A 65 9.89 -9.44 17.00
C LEU A 65 9.53 -10.16 18.31
N PRO A 66 9.55 -9.46 19.46
CA PRO A 66 9.30 -10.07 20.76
C PRO A 66 7.86 -10.58 20.95
N THR A 67 6.93 -10.16 20.08
CA THR A 67 5.54 -10.63 20.11
C THR A 67 5.33 -11.98 19.40
N LEU A 68 6.31 -12.46 18.64
CA LEU A 68 6.27 -13.78 17.99
C LEU A 68 7.08 -14.80 18.78
N LYS A 69 6.42 -15.51 19.71
CA LYS A 69 7.07 -16.42 20.67
C LYS A 69 7.77 -17.63 20.03
N SER A 70 7.25 -18.15 18.91
CA SER A 70 7.78 -19.37 18.26
C SER A 70 9.00 -19.11 17.37
N ASN A 71 9.14 -17.88 16.87
CA ASN A 71 10.27 -17.45 16.06
C ASN A 71 10.45 -15.94 16.25
N SER A 72 11.22 -15.54 17.25
CA SER A 72 11.45 -14.12 17.55
C SER A 72 12.27 -13.38 16.49
N GLN A 73 12.82 -14.10 15.50
CA GLN A 73 13.63 -13.53 14.42
C GLN A 73 13.13 -13.89 13.00
N PRO A 74 11.91 -13.49 12.62
CA PRO A 74 11.39 -13.79 11.29
C PRO A 74 12.13 -13.02 10.20
N ASN A 75 12.05 -13.54 8.97
CA ASN A 75 12.44 -12.78 7.77
C ASN A 75 11.38 -11.71 7.48
N ALA A 76 11.82 -10.47 7.32
CA ALA A 76 10.99 -9.31 7.06
C ALA A 76 11.40 -8.62 5.76
N SER A 77 10.42 -8.38 4.89
CA SER A 77 10.57 -7.58 3.68
C SER A 77 9.94 -6.21 3.93
N PHE A 78 10.74 -5.26 4.40
CA PHE A 78 10.27 -3.91 4.73
C PHE A 78 9.97 -3.10 3.47
N THR A 79 8.91 -2.30 3.51
CA THR A 79 8.60 -1.31 2.48
C THR A 79 8.67 0.08 3.08
N SER A 80 9.45 0.96 2.46
CA SER A 80 9.52 2.38 2.78
C SER A 80 8.66 3.21 1.82
N ALA A 81 8.19 4.34 2.32
CA ALA A 81 7.71 5.42 1.49
C ALA A 81 8.18 6.78 2.02
N ALA A 82 8.26 7.77 1.13
CA ALA A 82 8.78 9.09 1.41
C ALA A 82 7.90 10.19 0.80
N LEU A 83 7.71 11.29 1.54
CA LEU A 83 6.95 12.47 1.14
C LEU A 83 7.66 13.73 1.65
N ILE A 84 7.76 14.76 0.81
CA ILE A 84 8.17 16.11 1.25
C ILE A 84 6.93 16.90 1.62
N VAL A 85 6.95 17.58 2.77
CA VAL A 85 5.90 18.49 3.21
C VAL A 85 6.44 19.92 3.39
N PRO A 86 5.65 20.96 3.07
CA PRO A 86 6.05 22.36 3.15
C PRO A 86 5.89 22.91 4.59
N THR A 87 6.54 22.26 5.55
CA THR A 87 6.59 22.72 6.94
C THR A 87 7.89 22.27 7.61
N ASN A 88 8.22 22.87 8.76
CA ASN A 88 9.43 22.55 9.52
C ASN A 88 9.30 21.25 10.34
N VAL A 89 10.44 20.75 10.81
CA VAL A 89 10.51 19.48 11.54
C VAL A 89 9.76 19.51 12.87
N GLN A 90 9.62 20.68 13.50
CA GLN A 90 8.90 20.84 14.77
C GLN A 90 7.40 20.59 14.56
N GLN A 91 6.83 21.14 13.50
CA GLN A 91 5.42 20.95 13.17
C GLN A 91 5.12 19.50 12.75
N VAL A 92 6.04 18.87 12.00
CA VAL A 92 5.96 17.44 11.69
C VAL A 92 6.04 16.59 12.96
N SER A 93 7.06 16.80 13.79
CA SER A 93 7.27 16.07 15.04
C SER A 93 6.06 16.18 15.97
N LYS A 94 5.51 17.39 16.13
CA LYS A 94 4.28 17.64 16.90
C LYS A 94 3.10 16.84 16.36
N THR A 95 2.95 16.78 15.04
CA THR A 95 1.82 16.07 14.41
C THR A 95 1.95 14.55 14.56
N LEU A 96 3.16 14.00 14.43
CA LEU A 96 3.40 12.56 14.49
C LEU A 96 3.47 12.01 15.92
N THR A 97 3.85 12.82 16.91
CA THR A 97 3.89 12.39 18.31
C THR A 97 2.56 12.59 19.05
N ASP A 98 1.60 13.29 18.45
CA ASP A 98 0.26 13.52 19.00
C ASP A 98 -0.72 12.38 18.64
N PHE A 99 -0.48 11.21 19.24
CA PHE A 99 -1.22 9.99 18.93
C PHE A 99 -2.74 10.09 19.17
N ASN A 100 -3.20 10.94 20.09
CA ASN A 100 -4.63 11.12 20.36
C ASN A 100 -5.34 11.80 19.18
N HIS A 101 -4.66 12.71 18.48
CA HIS A 101 -5.16 13.40 17.30
C HIS A 101 -4.93 12.64 15.99
N TYR A 102 -4.51 11.37 16.07
CA TYR A 102 -4.56 10.48 14.91
C TYR A 102 -6.02 10.29 14.43
N VAL A 103 -7.00 10.43 15.33
CA VAL A 103 -8.41 10.55 14.97
C VAL A 103 -8.61 11.88 14.24
N GLY A 104 -9.11 11.82 13.00
CA GLY A 104 -9.22 12.99 12.13
C GLY A 104 -8.01 13.21 11.23
N LEU A 105 -6.82 12.73 11.61
CA LEU A 105 -5.66 12.65 10.70
C LEU A 105 -5.78 11.46 9.74
N PHE A 106 -6.10 10.27 10.27
CA PHE A 106 -6.27 9.05 9.46
C PHE A 106 -7.76 8.75 9.27
N PRO A 107 -8.29 8.75 8.03
CA PRO A 107 -9.74 8.73 7.76
C PRO A 107 -10.53 7.52 8.33
N THR A 108 -9.87 6.40 8.57
CA THR A 108 -10.50 5.16 9.08
C THR A 108 -10.43 5.03 10.60
N LEU A 109 -9.70 5.90 11.29
CA LEU A 109 -9.50 5.80 12.73
C LEU A 109 -10.64 6.50 13.49
N LYS A 110 -11.33 5.74 14.36
CA LYS A 110 -12.46 6.22 15.17
C LYS A 110 -12.09 6.50 16.62
N SER A 111 -11.05 5.87 17.14
CA SER A 111 -10.51 6.20 18.44
C SER A 111 -9.00 5.95 18.49
N ALA A 112 -8.33 6.73 19.33
CA ALA A 112 -6.96 6.54 19.75
C ALA A 112 -6.93 6.78 21.27
N LYS A 113 -6.44 5.82 22.04
CA LYS A 113 -6.40 5.89 23.50
C LYS A 113 -5.05 5.41 24.00
N ILE A 114 -4.40 6.20 24.85
CA ILE A 114 -3.23 5.75 25.59
C ILE A 114 -3.68 4.68 26.59
N LEU A 115 -3.07 3.50 26.53
CA LEU A 115 -3.24 2.44 27.51
C LEU A 115 -2.22 2.54 28.64
N GLU A 116 -0.98 2.87 28.27
CA GLU A 116 0.17 2.91 29.18
C GLU A 116 1.24 3.82 28.59
N GLN A 117 1.98 4.54 29.42
CA GLN A 117 3.12 5.35 29.00
C GLN A 117 4.23 5.26 30.05
N SER A 118 5.47 5.06 29.59
CA SER A 118 6.66 5.09 30.42
C SER A 118 7.81 5.73 29.65
N GLY A 119 8.26 6.89 30.13
CA GLY A 119 9.24 7.73 29.43
C GLY A 119 8.80 8.00 27.98
N ASN A 120 9.67 7.63 27.04
CA ASN A 120 9.45 7.80 25.59
C ASN A 120 8.70 6.62 24.94
N THR A 121 8.18 5.67 25.72
CA THR A 121 7.40 4.54 25.21
C THR A 121 5.93 4.72 25.53
N VAL A 122 5.07 4.64 24.52
CA VAL A 122 3.62 4.81 24.64
C VAL A 122 2.92 3.62 24.02
N LYS A 123 2.03 2.98 24.78
CA LYS A 123 1.16 1.92 24.28
C LYS A 123 -0.20 2.52 23.95
N MET A 124 -0.63 2.36 22.70
CA MET A 124 -1.84 2.95 22.15
C MET A 124 -2.82 1.86 21.74
N LYS A 125 -4.09 2.06 22.06
CA LYS A 125 -5.22 1.32 21.48
C LYS A 125 -5.94 2.18 20.47
N TYR A 126 -6.01 1.69 19.25
CA TYR A 126 -6.64 2.30 18.11
C TYR A 126 -7.89 1.52 17.74
N ARG A 127 -8.95 2.20 17.29
CA ARG A 127 -10.09 1.54 16.65
C ARG A 127 -10.23 1.97 15.21
N VAL A 128 -10.11 1.03 14.29
CA VAL A 128 -10.23 1.25 12.86
C VAL A 128 -11.61 0.79 12.41
N SER A 129 -12.37 1.67 11.75
CA SER A 129 -13.68 1.34 11.22
C SER A 129 -13.86 1.84 9.78
N ILE A 130 -14.24 0.90 8.91
CA ILE A 130 -14.58 1.15 7.52
C ILE A 130 -16.00 0.62 7.30
N PRO A 131 -17.02 1.49 7.39
CA PRO A 131 -18.39 1.10 7.09
C PRO A 131 -18.53 0.91 5.58
N THR A 132 -19.10 -0.20 5.16
CA THR A 132 -19.39 -0.50 3.76
C THR A 132 -20.90 -0.67 3.56
N PRO A 133 -21.43 -0.48 2.35
CA PRO A 133 -22.83 -0.78 2.05
C PRO A 133 -23.21 -2.27 2.19
N ILE A 134 -22.22 -3.15 2.37
CA ILE A 134 -22.40 -4.60 2.48
C ILE A 134 -22.00 -4.99 3.90
N PRO A 135 -22.95 -5.16 4.85
CA PRO A 135 -22.62 -5.27 6.28
C PRO A 135 -21.57 -6.33 6.65
N VAL A 136 -21.53 -7.46 5.94
CA VAL A 136 -20.54 -8.54 6.17
C VAL A 136 -19.09 -8.13 5.79
N LEU A 137 -18.92 -7.04 5.06
CA LEU A 137 -17.63 -6.45 4.70
C LEU A 137 -17.24 -5.26 5.59
N ASN A 138 -18.06 -4.89 6.57
CA ASN A 138 -17.73 -3.81 7.50
C ASN A 138 -16.51 -4.16 8.33
N PHE A 139 -15.47 -3.35 8.20
CA PHE A 139 -14.27 -3.50 9.00
C PHE A 139 -14.44 -2.72 10.31
N ASN A 140 -14.23 -3.37 11.46
CA ASN A 140 -14.32 -2.73 12.76
C ASN A 140 -13.42 -3.47 13.75
N GLU A 141 -12.15 -3.10 13.78
CA GLU A 141 -11.12 -3.82 14.53
C GLU A 141 -10.40 -2.89 15.49
N ASP A 142 -10.07 -3.43 16.66
CA ASP A 142 -9.15 -2.77 17.60
C ASP A 142 -7.71 -3.20 17.26
N VAL A 143 -6.78 -2.25 17.33
CA VAL A 143 -5.35 -2.47 17.11
C VAL A 143 -4.59 -1.87 18.28
N THR A 144 -3.75 -2.67 18.93
CA THR A 144 -2.87 -2.21 20.00
C THR A 144 -1.44 -2.16 19.49
N LEU A 145 -0.85 -0.96 19.51
CA LEU A 145 0.55 -0.73 19.13
C LEU A 145 1.33 -0.19 20.32
N GLN A 146 2.62 -0.51 20.39
CA GLN A 146 3.57 0.17 21.25
C GLN A 146 4.50 1.02 20.41
N HIS A 147 4.62 2.30 20.75
CA HIS A 147 5.48 3.26 20.09
C HIS A 147 6.67 3.61 20.97
N GLN A 148 7.86 3.72 20.37
CA GLN A 148 9.07 4.24 20.98
C GLN A 148 9.45 5.54 20.27
N ILE A 149 9.38 6.66 20.98
CA ILE A 149 9.67 7.99 20.46
C ILE A 149 11.16 8.29 20.63
N LYS A 150 11.78 8.78 19.56
CA LYS A 150 13.14 9.35 19.54
C LYS A 150 13.06 10.78 19.00
N SER A 151 14.19 11.48 18.95
CA SER A 151 14.27 12.89 18.52
C SER A 151 13.69 13.13 17.12
N ASN A 152 13.91 12.21 16.19
CA ASN A 152 13.49 12.33 14.79
C ASN A 152 12.73 11.12 14.24
N SER A 153 12.27 10.21 15.12
CA SER A 153 11.61 8.99 14.70
C SER A 153 10.64 8.43 15.72
N ILE A 154 9.71 7.60 15.24
CA ILE A 154 8.79 6.79 16.06
C ILE A 154 8.83 5.36 15.55
N SER A 155 9.44 4.46 16.33
CA SER A 155 9.40 3.02 16.08
C SER A 155 8.12 2.45 16.68
N SER A 156 7.48 1.49 16.00
CA SER A 156 6.17 0.94 16.36
C SER A 156 6.22 -0.58 16.29
N LEU A 157 5.69 -1.23 17.32
CA LEU A 157 5.55 -2.67 17.46
C LEU A 157 4.08 -3.02 17.58
N VAL A 158 3.59 -3.95 16.76
CA VAL A 158 2.25 -4.51 16.91
C VAL A 158 2.21 -5.42 18.14
N ILE A 159 1.28 -5.13 19.06
CA ILE A 159 1.03 -5.91 20.28
C ILE A 159 -0.17 -6.84 20.05
N ASP A 160 -1.26 -6.29 19.51
CA ASP A 160 -2.47 -7.05 19.16
C ASP A 160 -3.16 -6.41 17.96
N SER A 161 -3.55 -7.22 16.98
CA SER A 161 -4.07 -6.75 15.69
C SER A 161 -4.58 -7.93 14.85
N PRO A 162 -5.52 -7.68 13.92
CA PRO A 162 -5.87 -8.62 12.85
C PRO A 162 -4.67 -9.14 12.05
N ILE A 163 -3.62 -8.32 11.90
CA ILE A 163 -2.31 -8.70 11.37
C ILE A 163 -1.37 -8.70 12.59
N PRO A 164 -1.19 -9.85 13.26
CA PRO A 164 -0.70 -9.90 14.64
C PRO A 164 0.78 -9.55 14.80
N TYR A 165 1.54 -9.59 13.71
CA TYR A 165 2.99 -9.40 13.71
C TYR A 165 3.33 -8.30 12.75
N GLY A 166 3.93 -7.23 13.26
CA GLY A 166 4.28 -6.09 12.42
C GLY A 166 5.13 -5.07 13.16
N LEU A 167 5.88 -4.33 12.36
CA LEU A 167 6.84 -3.33 12.77
C LEU A 167 6.71 -2.13 11.85
N GLY A 168 6.85 -0.92 12.40
CA GLY A 168 6.80 0.32 11.65
C GLY A 168 7.78 1.34 12.21
N LYS A 169 8.29 2.23 11.37
CA LYS A 169 9.14 3.36 11.77
C LYS A 169 8.77 4.58 10.94
N PHE A 170 8.31 5.62 11.61
CA PHE A 170 8.31 6.97 11.04
C PHE A 170 9.66 7.61 11.29
N GLU A 171 10.18 8.36 10.32
CA GLU A 171 11.31 9.26 10.51
C GLU A 171 11.00 10.60 9.83
N TRP A 172 11.60 11.68 10.31
CA TRP A 172 11.50 13.00 9.70
C TRP A 172 12.84 13.73 9.69
N PHE A 173 13.11 14.45 8.59
CA PHE A 173 14.39 15.10 8.35
C PHE A 173 14.19 16.50 7.76
N ALA A 174 14.87 17.50 8.31
CA ALA A 174 14.88 18.83 7.72
C ALA A 174 15.58 18.77 6.35
N LEU A 175 14.94 19.34 5.33
CA LEU A 175 15.57 19.60 4.03
C LEU A 175 16.08 21.05 3.98
N ASP A 176 15.31 21.95 4.58
CA ASP A 176 15.64 23.35 4.88
C ASP A 176 14.68 23.84 5.99
N ASP A 177 14.64 25.14 6.26
CA ASP A 177 13.84 25.77 7.31
C ASP A 177 12.32 25.64 7.11
N HIS A 178 11.86 25.30 5.90
CA HIS A 178 10.45 25.28 5.53
C HIS A 178 9.98 23.97 4.90
N ARG A 179 10.88 23.00 4.69
CA ARG A 179 10.56 21.72 4.10
C ARG A 179 11.11 20.57 4.93
N THR A 180 10.25 19.57 5.15
CA THR A 180 10.59 18.36 5.89
C THR A 180 10.32 17.14 5.01
N LEU A 181 11.28 16.22 4.98
CA LEU A 181 11.08 14.88 4.45
C LEU A 181 10.49 14.00 5.54
N ILE A 182 9.34 13.37 5.28
CA ILE A 182 8.73 12.36 6.14
C ILE A 182 8.91 11.00 5.46
N THR A 183 9.36 10.01 6.22
CA THR A 183 9.45 8.63 5.76
C THR A 183 8.66 7.69 6.66
N LEU A 184 8.18 6.61 6.07
CA LEU A 184 7.53 5.51 6.79
C LEU A 184 8.10 4.19 6.25
N THR A 185 8.72 3.40 7.12
CA THR A 185 9.19 2.04 6.83
C THR A 185 8.36 1.05 7.62
N GLN A 186 7.73 0.07 6.98
CA GLN A 186 6.91 -0.92 7.69
C GLN A 186 7.00 -2.33 7.09
N TRP A 187 6.69 -3.30 7.93
CA TRP A 187 6.50 -4.70 7.58
C TRP A 187 5.39 -5.29 8.46
N GLY A 188 4.60 -6.20 7.90
CA GLY A 188 3.61 -6.98 8.63
C GLY A 188 3.52 -8.39 8.06
N ASP A 189 3.32 -9.38 8.92
CA ASP A 189 3.15 -10.77 8.50
C ASP A 189 1.73 -11.01 7.98
N LEU A 190 1.58 -10.97 6.66
CA LEU A 190 0.32 -11.25 5.97
C LEU A 190 0.05 -12.76 5.79
N ASN A 191 0.91 -13.64 6.30
CA ASN A 191 0.73 -15.09 6.17
C ASN A 191 -0.05 -15.70 7.33
N GLN A 192 -0.15 -15.00 8.46
CA GLN A 192 -0.87 -15.46 9.64
C GLN A 192 -1.95 -14.47 10.11
N PRO A 193 -2.89 -14.03 9.23
CA PRO A 193 -3.94 -13.10 9.62
C PRO A 193 -4.89 -13.76 10.64
N LYS A 194 -5.23 -13.02 11.70
CA LYS A 194 -6.21 -13.43 12.72
C LYS A 194 -7.60 -12.88 12.45
N GLY A 195 -7.71 -11.68 11.86
CA GLY A 195 -9.01 -11.04 11.61
C GLY A 195 -9.84 -11.78 10.57
N PHE A 196 -11.14 -11.95 10.84
CA PHE A 196 -12.05 -12.73 10.00
C PHE A 196 -12.12 -12.20 8.56
N ILE A 197 -12.32 -10.89 8.39
CA ILE A 197 -12.43 -10.25 7.08
C ILE A 197 -11.10 -10.32 6.32
N PHE A 198 -9.98 -9.98 6.99
CA PHE A 198 -8.65 -10.09 6.39
C PHE A 198 -8.34 -11.52 5.93
N LYS A 199 -8.61 -12.51 6.77
CA LYS A 199 -8.41 -13.92 6.42
C LYS A 199 -9.26 -14.33 5.21
N LYS A 200 -10.53 -13.91 5.14
CA LYS A 200 -11.39 -14.17 3.98
C LYS A 200 -10.88 -13.54 2.70
N ILE A 201 -10.51 -12.26 2.74
CA ILE A 201 -9.98 -11.53 1.56
C ILE A 201 -8.68 -12.17 1.08
N LEU A 202 -7.73 -12.42 2.00
CA LEU A 202 -6.43 -12.98 1.66
C LEU A 202 -6.50 -14.42 1.16
N ASN A 203 -7.50 -15.20 1.59
CA ASN A 203 -7.73 -16.54 1.05
C ASN A 203 -8.37 -16.49 -0.34
N ALA A 204 -9.29 -15.55 -0.57
CA ALA A 204 -10.03 -15.47 -1.83
C ALA A 204 -9.23 -14.80 -2.96
N ILE A 205 -8.38 -13.83 -2.62
CA ILE A 205 -7.48 -13.13 -3.55
C ILE A 205 -6.06 -13.09 -2.96
N PRO A 206 -5.31 -14.19 -2.93
CA PRO A 206 -3.99 -14.22 -2.31
C PRO A 206 -3.00 -13.22 -2.89
N GLU A 207 -3.17 -12.87 -4.17
CA GLU A 207 -2.32 -11.91 -4.88
C GLU A 207 -2.32 -10.52 -4.23
N VAL A 208 -3.38 -10.12 -3.52
CA VAL A 208 -3.43 -8.79 -2.87
C VAL A 208 -2.35 -8.62 -1.81
N LYS A 209 -1.80 -9.71 -1.26
CA LYS A 209 -0.64 -9.66 -0.35
C LYS A 209 0.54 -8.92 -0.95
N LEU A 210 0.73 -9.01 -2.27
CA LEU A 210 1.82 -8.35 -2.99
C LEU A 210 1.62 -6.82 -3.03
N GLY A 211 0.37 -6.34 -3.04
CA GLY A 211 0.05 -4.91 -3.11
C GLY A 211 -0.14 -4.22 -1.76
N ILE A 212 -0.49 -4.97 -0.70
CA ILE A 212 -0.80 -4.40 0.63
C ILE A 212 0.32 -3.51 1.19
N PRO A 213 1.61 -3.91 1.21
CA PRO A 213 2.66 -3.08 1.78
C PRO A 213 2.75 -1.68 1.13
N SER A 214 2.74 -1.63 -0.20
CA SER A 214 2.75 -0.37 -0.95
C SER A 214 1.48 0.46 -0.72
N SER A 215 0.31 -0.18 -0.71
CA SER A 215 -0.97 0.51 -0.51
C SER A 215 -1.12 1.07 0.90
N THR A 216 -0.67 0.36 1.94
CA THR A 216 -0.69 0.87 3.32
C THR A 216 0.23 2.08 3.49
N ASN A 217 1.44 2.02 2.92
CA ASN A 217 2.35 3.18 2.89
C ASN A 217 1.74 4.38 2.14
N ALA A 218 1.14 4.13 0.98
CA ALA A 218 0.46 5.17 0.20
C ALA A 218 -0.70 5.80 0.99
N PHE A 219 -1.54 4.99 1.64
CA PHE A 219 -2.66 5.46 2.46
C PHE A 219 -2.21 6.42 3.57
N ILE A 220 -1.18 6.01 4.32
CA ILE A 220 -0.69 6.77 5.47
C ILE A 220 -0.05 8.08 5.01
N LEU A 221 0.84 8.05 4.01
CA LEU A 221 1.48 9.26 3.52
C LEU A 221 0.53 10.17 2.73
N GLU A 222 -0.52 9.64 2.08
CA GLU A 222 -1.54 10.48 1.45
C GLU A 222 -2.39 11.23 2.49
N SER A 223 -2.60 10.63 3.67
CA SER A 223 -3.23 11.32 4.80
C SER A 223 -2.37 12.47 5.31
N LEU A 224 -1.04 12.26 5.42
CA LEU A 224 -0.10 13.33 5.75
C LEU A 224 -0.02 14.40 4.66
N ARG A 225 -0.05 13.99 3.38
CA ARG A 225 -0.12 14.93 2.24
C ARG A 225 -1.35 15.82 2.38
N THR A 226 -2.53 15.25 2.63
CA THR A 226 -3.77 16.01 2.79
C THR A 226 -3.74 16.95 4.00
N ARG A 227 -3.02 16.56 5.07
CA ARG A 227 -2.83 17.40 6.25
C ARG A 227 -1.92 18.60 6.00
N PHE A 228 -0.80 18.42 5.30
CA PHE A 228 0.25 19.43 5.18
C PHE A 228 0.28 20.18 3.85
N ILE A 229 -0.28 19.60 2.79
CA ILE A 229 -0.20 20.14 1.44
C ILE A 229 -1.61 20.50 0.99
N LYS A 230 -1.82 21.79 0.71
CA LYS A 230 -3.03 22.25 0.04
C LYS A 230 -3.14 21.56 -1.32
N GLN A 231 -4.20 20.79 -1.53
CA GLN A 231 -4.40 20.05 -2.77
C GLN A 231 -4.52 21.03 -3.95
N ASN A 232 -3.60 20.89 -4.91
CA ASN A 232 -3.69 21.54 -6.21
C ASN A 232 -3.82 20.45 -7.26
N ILE A 233 -4.85 20.52 -8.11
CA ILE A 233 -5.13 19.54 -9.15
C ILE A 233 -4.49 20.02 -10.44
N VAL A 234 -3.45 19.33 -10.89
CA VAL A 234 -2.77 19.68 -12.14
C VAL A 234 -3.59 19.21 -13.34
N ALA A 235 -3.96 20.12 -14.24
CA ALA A 235 -4.65 19.78 -15.46
C ALA A 235 -3.68 19.20 -16.50
N LEU A 236 -3.83 17.92 -16.84
CA LEU A 236 -3.11 17.31 -17.97
C LEU A 236 -3.86 17.55 -19.28
N ASN A 237 -3.11 17.67 -20.38
CA ASN A 237 -3.66 17.78 -21.74
C ASN A 237 -4.22 16.44 -22.23
N SER A 238 -4.97 16.47 -23.34
CA SER A 238 -5.43 15.24 -23.99
C SER A 238 -4.23 14.34 -24.35
N GLY A 239 -4.40 13.03 -24.23
CA GLY A 239 -3.33 12.05 -24.45
C GLY A 239 -2.27 11.97 -23.32
N GLN A 240 -2.10 13.00 -22.50
CA GLN A 240 -1.09 12.99 -21.44
C GLN A 240 -1.45 12.09 -20.24
N ILE A 241 -0.39 11.69 -19.53
CA ILE A 241 -0.39 10.82 -18.36
C ILE A 241 0.69 11.35 -17.41
N ALA A 242 0.47 11.23 -16.10
CA ALA A 242 1.47 11.65 -15.12
C ALA A 242 2.74 10.78 -15.25
N SER A 243 3.92 11.39 -15.20
CA SER A 243 5.19 10.67 -15.22
C SER A 243 6.18 11.37 -14.31
N PRO A 244 6.95 10.62 -13.50
CA PRO A 244 8.05 11.22 -12.75
C PRO A 244 9.11 11.71 -13.73
N GLN A 245 9.78 12.81 -13.40
CA GLN A 245 10.77 13.49 -14.24
C GLN A 245 12.19 13.04 -13.85
N LEU A 246 12.51 11.76 -14.09
CA LEU A 246 13.73 11.14 -13.59
C LEU A 246 14.87 11.29 -14.60
N ASN A 247 16.08 11.61 -14.12
CA ASN A 247 17.29 11.54 -14.94
C ASN A 247 17.83 10.09 -15.02
N GLU A 248 18.83 9.87 -15.86
CA GLU A 248 19.43 8.54 -16.09
C GLU A 248 19.99 7.91 -14.81
N ALA A 249 20.68 8.68 -13.97
CA ALA A 249 21.23 8.19 -12.71
C ALA A 249 20.12 7.76 -11.72
N GLN A 250 19.02 8.50 -11.68
CA GLN A 250 17.85 8.15 -10.87
C GLN A 250 17.16 6.89 -11.39
N LEU A 251 17.04 6.72 -12.71
CA LEU A 251 16.51 5.50 -13.32
C LEU A 251 17.40 4.28 -13.04
N ALA A 252 18.72 4.42 -13.17
CA ALA A 252 19.67 3.37 -12.81
C ALA A 252 19.56 2.97 -11.33
N LYS A 253 19.42 3.96 -10.43
CA LYS A 253 19.19 3.69 -9.01
C LYS A 253 17.86 2.99 -8.74
N ILE A 254 16.77 3.38 -9.42
CA ILE A 254 15.47 2.70 -9.31
C ILE A 254 15.57 1.24 -9.73
N ALA A 255 16.27 0.96 -10.84
CA ALA A 255 16.53 -0.41 -11.27
C ALA A 255 17.34 -1.19 -10.24
N GLN A 256 18.39 -0.59 -9.67
CA GLN A 256 19.19 -1.19 -8.61
C GLN A 256 18.36 -1.49 -7.35
N LEU A 257 17.52 -0.55 -6.90
CA LEU A 257 16.64 -0.77 -5.75
C LEU A 257 15.67 -1.92 -6.01
N SER A 258 15.06 -1.95 -7.20
CA SER A 258 14.13 -3.01 -7.58
C SER A 258 14.82 -4.38 -7.64
N GLN A 259 16.03 -4.43 -8.18
CA GLN A 259 16.84 -5.66 -8.26
C GLN A 259 17.28 -6.14 -6.88
N ASN A 260 17.78 -5.26 -6.01
CA ASN A 260 18.27 -5.63 -4.68
C ASN A 260 17.15 -6.12 -3.76
N ALA A 261 16.01 -5.44 -3.77
CA ALA A 261 14.86 -5.81 -2.95
C ALA A 261 13.99 -6.88 -3.61
N GLN A 262 14.20 -7.18 -4.90
CA GLN A 262 13.40 -8.12 -5.68
C GLN A 262 11.91 -7.72 -5.75
N GLN A 263 11.63 -6.42 -5.61
CA GLN A 263 10.31 -5.80 -5.44
C GLN A 263 10.20 -4.54 -6.32
N PRO A 264 8.98 -4.04 -6.60
CA PRO A 264 8.84 -2.89 -7.47
C PRO A 264 9.00 -1.57 -6.71
N ILE A 265 9.21 -0.50 -7.47
CA ILE A 265 9.32 0.87 -6.98
C ILE A 265 8.13 1.67 -7.51
N SER A 266 7.42 2.41 -6.67
CA SER A 266 6.21 3.13 -7.07
C SER A 266 6.24 4.61 -6.72
N PHE A 267 5.55 5.41 -7.52
CA PHE A 267 5.31 6.83 -7.34
C PHE A 267 3.81 7.05 -7.33
N LEU A 268 3.24 7.48 -6.20
CA LEU A 268 1.89 8.02 -6.18
C LEU A 268 1.95 9.51 -6.48
N HIS A 269 1.45 9.86 -7.66
CA HIS A 269 1.48 11.23 -8.18
C HIS A 269 0.59 12.17 -7.37
N ALA A 270 0.92 13.45 -7.41
CA ALA A 270 0.00 14.51 -7.00
C ALA A 270 -1.34 14.42 -7.77
N PRO A 271 -2.45 14.94 -7.22
CA PRO A 271 -3.73 14.95 -7.91
C PRO A 271 -3.64 15.59 -9.30
N THR A 272 -4.23 14.93 -10.30
CA THR A 272 -4.35 15.51 -11.64
C THR A 272 -5.79 15.50 -12.11
N SER A 273 -6.10 16.27 -13.15
CA SER A 273 -7.33 16.11 -13.92
C SER A 273 -7.00 15.78 -15.37
N ILE A 274 -7.85 14.99 -16.02
CA ILE A 274 -7.71 14.64 -17.44
C ILE A 274 -9.03 14.83 -18.17
N MET A 275 -8.98 15.04 -19.49
CA MET A 275 -10.18 15.13 -20.33
C MET A 275 -10.75 13.74 -20.66
N TYR A 276 -12.05 13.57 -20.44
CA TYR A 276 -12.91 12.51 -20.95
C TYR A 276 -14.01 13.10 -21.85
N THR A 277 -14.81 12.24 -22.49
CA THR A 277 -15.91 12.66 -23.38
C THR A 277 -16.99 13.49 -22.67
N HIS A 278 -17.17 13.31 -21.36
CA HIS A 278 -18.14 14.04 -20.55
C HIS A 278 -17.54 15.21 -19.75
N GLY A 279 -16.27 15.55 -19.97
CA GLY A 279 -15.57 16.65 -19.29
C GLY A 279 -14.30 16.24 -18.56
N ARG A 280 -13.79 17.12 -17.68
CA ARG A 280 -12.59 16.84 -16.89
C ARG A 280 -12.91 15.97 -15.68
N GLU A 281 -12.11 14.93 -15.48
CA GLU A 281 -12.16 14.07 -14.30
C GLU A 281 -10.89 14.19 -13.49
N ALA A 282 -11.03 14.33 -12.18
CA ALA A 282 -9.92 14.17 -11.25
C ALA A 282 -9.48 12.70 -11.20
N MET A 283 -8.19 12.47 -11.41
CA MET A 283 -7.57 11.14 -11.46
C MET A 283 -6.31 11.12 -10.60
N ARG A 284 -6.05 9.97 -9.98
CA ARG A 284 -4.84 9.72 -9.18
C ARG A 284 -3.99 8.69 -9.87
N PHE A 285 -2.91 9.14 -10.50
CA PHE A 285 -1.98 8.26 -11.19
C PHE A 285 -0.97 7.64 -10.23
N THR A 286 -0.57 6.41 -10.54
CA THR A 286 0.60 5.77 -9.98
C THR A 286 1.52 5.34 -11.11
N THR A 287 2.83 5.59 -10.99
CA THR A 287 3.86 4.98 -11.84
C THR A 287 4.61 3.93 -11.04
N THR A 288 4.71 2.71 -11.55
CA THR A 288 5.45 1.60 -10.92
C THR A 288 6.51 1.07 -11.88
N TYR A 289 7.71 0.88 -11.36
CA TYR A 289 8.87 0.33 -12.05
C TYR A 289 9.21 -1.04 -11.47
N GLN A 290 9.59 -1.98 -12.34
CA GLN A 290 10.18 -3.26 -11.95
C GLN A 290 11.33 -3.59 -12.90
N PHE A 291 12.49 -3.92 -12.33
CA PHE A 291 13.61 -4.44 -13.11
C PHE A 291 13.46 -5.95 -13.29
N TYR A 292 13.73 -6.41 -14.51
CA TYR A 292 13.80 -7.82 -14.89
C TYR A 292 15.17 -8.10 -15.51
N GLN A 293 15.76 -9.25 -15.19
CA GLN A 293 17.03 -9.67 -15.82
C GLN A 293 16.83 -10.08 -17.29
N GLN A 294 15.59 -10.35 -17.68
CA GLN A 294 15.20 -10.77 -19.01
C GLN A 294 15.29 -9.61 -20.02
N PRO A 295 15.57 -9.92 -21.30
CA PRO A 295 15.59 -8.93 -22.37
C PRO A 295 14.19 -8.43 -22.70
N THR A 296 14.09 -7.23 -23.27
CA THR A 296 12.82 -6.50 -23.44
C THR A 296 11.82 -7.27 -24.29
N GLN A 297 12.29 -8.05 -25.26
CA GLN A 297 11.46 -8.89 -26.13
C GLN A 297 10.61 -9.91 -25.34
N GLN A 298 11.12 -10.42 -24.21
CA GLN A 298 10.36 -11.34 -23.34
C GLN A 298 9.26 -10.62 -22.55
N LEU A 299 9.37 -9.30 -22.38
CA LEU A 299 8.34 -8.49 -21.72
C LEU A 299 7.20 -8.09 -22.65
N ASN A 300 7.42 -8.06 -23.97
CA ASN A 300 6.44 -7.57 -24.96
C ASN A 300 5.09 -8.30 -24.88
N LYS A 301 5.09 -9.60 -24.54
CA LYS A 301 3.86 -10.39 -24.33
C LYS A 301 2.94 -9.73 -23.30
N TRP A 302 3.50 -9.15 -22.23
CA TRP A 302 2.73 -8.56 -21.14
C TRP A 302 2.17 -7.18 -21.47
N LEU A 303 2.46 -6.64 -22.66
CA LEU A 303 1.79 -5.46 -23.21
C LEU A 303 0.46 -5.82 -23.89
N ASN A 304 0.20 -7.11 -24.14
CA ASN A 304 -1.03 -7.57 -24.77
C ASN A 304 -2.07 -7.99 -23.71
N PRO A 305 -3.33 -7.51 -23.80
CA PRO A 305 -4.37 -7.87 -22.84
C PRO A 305 -4.64 -9.37 -22.75
N LEU A 306 -4.46 -10.15 -23.84
CA LEU A 306 -4.67 -11.61 -23.82
C LEU A 306 -3.78 -12.32 -22.78
N ALA A 307 -2.59 -11.78 -22.51
CA ALA A 307 -1.67 -12.35 -21.52
C ALA A 307 -2.15 -12.13 -20.07
N TYR A 308 -3.10 -11.22 -19.82
CA TYR A 308 -3.51 -10.89 -18.45
C TYR A 308 -4.25 -12.04 -17.78
N GLN A 309 -4.91 -12.91 -18.55
CA GLN A 309 -5.54 -14.12 -18.01
C GLN A 309 -4.50 -15.09 -17.43
N GLU A 310 -3.27 -15.13 -17.97
CA GLU A 310 -2.18 -15.94 -17.41
C GLU A 310 -1.68 -15.40 -16.07
N LEU A 311 -1.74 -14.08 -15.90
CA LEU A 311 -1.40 -13.41 -14.64
C LEU A 311 -2.50 -13.60 -13.61
N PHE A 312 -3.77 -13.48 -13.99
CA PHE A 312 -4.93 -13.49 -13.08
C PHE A 312 -5.96 -14.58 -13.44
N PRO A 313 -5.57 -15.87 -13.49
CA PRO A 313 -6.46 -16.94 -13.98
C PRO A 313 -7.68 -17.19 -13.08
N ARG A 314 -7.60 -16.79 -11.80
CA ARG A 314 -8.70 -16.92 -10.85
C ARG A 314 -9.74 -15.82 -11.00
N GLN A 315 -9.31 -14.62 -11.41
CA GLN A 315 -10.17 -13.43 -11.47
C GLN A 315 -10.64 -13.17 -12.90
N ILE A 316 -9.75 -13.21 -13.90
CA ILE A 316 -10.10 -13.00 -15.31
C ILE A 316 -10.66 -14.29 -15.90
N LYS A 317 -11.95 -14.27 -16.24
CA LYS A 317 -12.67 -15.44 -16.77
C LYS A 317 -12.60 -15.52 -18.28
N LYS A 318 -12.62 -14.38 -18.95
CA LYS A 318 -12.59 -14.30 -20.41
C LYS A 318 -11.99 -12.98 -20.86
N ILE A 319 -11.23 -13.03 -21.94
CA ILE A 319 -10.78 -11.86 -22.69
C ILE A 319 -11.19 -12.07 -24.14
N ILE A 320 -11.93 -11.12 -24.70
CA ILE A 320 -12.25 -11.07 -26.13
C ILE A 320 -11.56 -9.84 -26.68
N THR A 321 -10.74 -10.00 -27.72
CA THR A 321 -10.10 -8.87 -28.37
C THR A 321 -10.66 -8.65 -29.77
N SER A 322 -10.65 -7.41 -30.22
CA SER A 322 -11.06 -7.02 -31.57
C SER A 322 -10.04 -6.02 -32.12
N PRO A 323 -9.42 -6.28 -33.28
CA PRO A 323 -8.48 -5.35 -33.87
C PRO A 323 -9.19 -4.06 -34.30
N ILE A 324 -8.48 -2.94 -34.21
CA ILE A 324 -8.92 -1.64 -34.71
C ILE A 324 -7.89 -1.15 -35.74
N GLN A 325 -8.33 -0.35 -36.70
CA GLN A 325 -7.44 0.33 -37.65
C GLN A 325 -6.32 1.10 -36.91
N ASN A 326 -5.14 1.21 -37.51
CA ASN A 326 -3.98 1.95 -36.99
C ASN A 326 -3.38 1.40 -35.69
N GLN A 327 -3.06 0.10 -35.65
CA GLN A 327 -2.30 -0.53 -34.55
C GLN A 327 -3.01 -0.46 -33.18
N GLY A 328 -4.35 -0.43 -33.18
CA GLY A 328 -5.18 -0.48 -31.98
C GLY A 328 -5.83 -1.83 -31.76
N GLN A 329 -6.24 -2.11 -30.52
CA GLN A 329 -7.00 -3.29 -30.14
C GLN A 329 -7.99 -2.94 -29.03
N ASP A 330 -9.26 -3.30 -29.20
CA ASP A 330 -10.21 -3.31 -28.10
C ASP A 330 -10.16 -4.66 -27.38
N ALA A 331 -10.33 -4.63 -26.06
CA ALA A 331 -10.43 -5.81 -25.22
C ALA A 331 -11.65 -5.71 -24.29
N ASP A 332 -12.55 -6.70 -24.39
CA ASP A 332 -13.61 -6.96 -23.42
C ASP A 332 -13.10 -8.01 -22.42
N ILE A 333 -12.93 -7.59 -21.17
CA ILE A 333 -12.32 -8.40 -20.12
C ILE A 333 -13.36 -8.64 -19.03
N GLN A 334 -13.78 -9.90 -18.92
CA GLN A 334 -14.74 -10.35 -17.93
C GLN A 334 -14.01 -10.83 -16.67
N VAL A 335 -14.33 -10.20 -15.55
CA VAL A 335 -13.72 -10.47 -14.26
C VAL A 335 -14.76 -10.95 -13.27
N ASN A 336 -14.33 -11.88 -12.43
CA ASN A 336 -15.12 -12.37 -11.33
C ASN A 336 -14.27 -12.54 -10.08
N VAL A 337 -14.62 -11.80 -9.03
CA VAL A 337 -13.92 -11.83 -7.75
C VAL A 337 -14.81 -12.46 -6.69
N GLY A 338 -14.43 -13.64 -6.22
CA GLY A 338 -15.05 -14.27 -5.06
C GLY A 338 -14.49 -13.68 -3.76
N LEU A 339 -15.35 -13.41 -2.78
CA LEU A 339 -15.04 -13.01 -1.40
C LEU A 339 -15.75 -13.96 -0.41
N GLY A 340 -15.48 -15.26 -0.55
CA GLY A 340 -16.20 -16.30 0.18
C GLY A 340 -17.59 -16.51 -0.38
N VAL A 341 -18.63 -16.00 0.30
CA VAL A 341 -20.04 -16.17 -0.09
C VAL A 341 -20.52 -15.13 -1.11
N ILE A 342 -19.74 -14.08 -1.35
CA ILE A 342 -20.06 -13.02 -2.31
C ILE A 342 -19.24 -13.25 -3.57
N ASN A 343 -19.87 -13.15 -4.73
CA ASN A 343 -19.22 -13.15 -6.02
C ASN A 343 -19.46 -11.79 -6.68
N ILE A 344 -18.40 -11.11 -7.12
CA ILE A 344 -18.47 -9.78 -7.72
C ILE A 344 -18.08 -9.92 -9.19
N PRO A 345 -19.05 -10.15 -10.10
CA PRO A 345 -18.81 -10.10 -11.53
C PRO A 345 -18.75 -8.64 -11.98
N PHE A 346 -17.81 -8.34 -12.86
CA PHE A 346 -17.76 -7.07 -13.58
C PHE A 346 -16.97 -7.21 -14.87
N ALA A 347 -17.20 -6.30 -15.80
CA ALA A 347 -16.46 -6.24 -17.05
C ALA A 347 -15.78 -4.87 -17.21
N PHE A 348 -14.60 -4.86 -17.81
CA PHE A 348 -14.00 -3.65 -18.35
C PHE A 348 -13.78 -3.80 -19.84
N LYS A 349 -14.14 -2.74 -20.58
CA LYS A 349 -13.78 -2.60 -21.98
C LYS A 349 -12.68 -1.56 -22.06
N LEU A 350 -11.53 -1.99 -22.57
CA LEU A 350 -10.34 -1.16 -22.71
C LEU A 350 -9.98 -1.06 -24.18
N HIS A 351 -9.66 0.14 -24.61
CA HIS A 351 -8.97 0.40 -25.87
C HIS A 351 -7.47 0.42 -25.61
N PHE A 352 -6.70 -0.33 -26.40
CA PHE A 352 -5.24 -0.35 -26.41
C PHE A 352 -4.74 0.26 -27.72
N ASN A 353 -3.74 1.13 -27.63
CA ASN A 353 -2.96 1.64 -28.75
C ASN A 353 -1.50 1.22 -28.57
N TYR A 354 -0.85 0.76 -29.64
CA TYR A 354 0.53 0.30 -29.66
C TYR A 354 1.39 1.22 -30.53
N PRO A 355 1.97 2.32 -29.98
CA PRO A 355 2.83 3.21 -30.76
C PRO A 355 4.09 2.51 -31.31
N ASN A 356 4.52 1.44 -30.64
CA ASN A 356 5.63 0.59 -31.05
C ASN A 356 5.51 -0.78 -30.32
N THR A 357 6.49 -1.66 -30.50
CA THR A 357 6.47 -3.03 -29.96
C THR A 357 6.76 -3.14 -28.46
N VAL A 358 7.26 -2.07 -27.83
CA VAL A 358 7.69 -2.05 -26.43
C VAL A 358 6.82 -1.14 -25.55
N GLU A 359 5.75 -0.59 -26.11
CA GLU A 359 4.83 0.32 -25.44
C GLU A 359 3.37 -0.01 -25.78
N ASN A 360 2.48 0.12 -24.78
CA ASN A 360 1.06 0.32 -25.00
C ASN A 360 0.55 1.55 -24.25
N ASN A 361 -0.53 2.13 -24.76
CA ASN A 361 -1.38 3.07 -24.04
C ASN A 361 -2.79 2.47 -23.98
N PHE A 362 -3.47 2.62 -22.85
CA PHE A 362 -4.82 2.07 -22.70
C PHE A 362 -5.75 3.01 -21.96
N TYR A 363 -7.04 2.95 -22.28
CA TYR A 363 -8.09 3.67 -21.58
C TYR A 363 -9.42 2.92 -21.64
N ALA A 364 -10.29 3.16 -20.66
CA ALA A 364 -11.63 2.60 -20.67
C ALA A 364 -12.47 3.20 -21.80
N ASN A 365 -13.08 2.34 -22.60
CA ASN A 365 -14.07 2.70 -23.63
C ASN A 365 -15.46 2.09 -23.36
N GLY A 366 -15.64 1.42 -22.22
CA GLY A 366 -16.93 0.89 -21.78
C GLY A 366 -16.83 -0.07 -20.60
N GLY A 367 -17.94 -0.77 -20.32
CA GLY A 367 -18.07 -1.68 -19.19
C GLY A 367 -18.39 -0.97 -17.88
N ASP A 368 -18.12 -1.65 -16.76
CA ASP A 368 -18.47 -1.23 -15.42
C ASP A 368 -17.47 -0.21 -14.82
N LEU A 369 -16.21 -0.26 -15.26
CA LEU A 369 -15.14 0.66 -14.86
C LEU A 369 -14.85 1.65 -15.97
N ARG A 370 -15.56 2.78 -15.95
CA ARG A 370 -15.56 3.78 -17.04
C ARG A 370 -14.36 4.73 -17.01
N LEU A 371 -13.65 4.81 -15.89
CA LEU A 371 -12.56 5.74 -15.68
C LEU A 371 -11.27 4.96 -15.40
N ILE A 372 -10.65 4.49 -16.48
CA ILE A 372 -9.32 3.88 -16.48
C ILE A 372 -8.49 4.58 -17.54
N LYS A 373 -7.23 4.86 -17.21
CA LYS A 373 -6.21 5.31 -18.18
C LYS A 373 -4.85 4.83 -17.74
N GLY A 374 -4.02 4.39 -18.67
CA GLY A 374 -2.65 4.02 -18.37
C GLY A 374 -1.77 3.82 -19.60
N LYS A 375 -0.52 3.48 -19.32
CA LYS A 375 0.56 3.24 -20.27
C LYS A 375 1.53 2.24 -19.67
N MET A 376 1.96 1.28 -20.49
CA MET A 376 3.02 0.34 -20.15
C MET A 376 4.17 0.52 -21.12
N VAL A 377 5.40 0.49 -20.61
CA VAL A 377 6.62 0.60 -21.41
C VAL A 377 7.63 -0.39 -20.88
N ALA A 378 8.25 -1.16 -21.76
CA ALA A 378 9.45 -1.93 -21.46
C ALA A 378 10.65 -1.23 -22.11
N THR A 379 11.71 -0.99 -21.34
CA THR A 379 12.90 -0.30 -21.83
C THR A 379 14.13 -1.09 -21.45
N GLU A 380 15.07 -1.25 -22.38
CA GLU A 380 16.36 -1.86 -22.10
C GLU A 380 17.15 -0.98 -21.13
N LEU A 381 17.73 -1.60 -20.11
CA LEU A 381 18.56 -0.91 -19.14
C LEU A 381 19.63 -1.86 -18.60
N ASN A 382 20.90 -1.52 -18.84
CA ASN A 382 22.05 -2.39 -18.55
C ASN A 382 21.87 -3.76 -19.25
N HIS A 383 22.04 -4.86 -18.52
CA HIS A 383 21.88 -6.24 -19.02
C HIS A 383 20.47 -6.81 -18.82
N GLY A 384 19.45 -5.95 -18.71
CA GLY A 384 18.07 -6.37 -18.47
C GLY A 384 17.08 -5.33 -18.96
N SER A 385 15.87 -5.37 -18.39
CA SER A 385 14.78 -4.50 -18.80
C SER A 385 14.13 -3.83 -17.60
N LEU A 386 13.88 -2.53 -17.72
CA LEU A 386 13.05 -1.77 -16.80
C LEU A 386 11.63 -1.67 -17.36
N PHE A 387 10.70 -2.37 -16.73
CA PHE A 387 9.28 -2.25 -17.06
C PHE A 387 8.65 -1.13 -16.24
N LYS A 388 7.89 -0.26 -16.89
CA LYS A 388 7.17 0.87 -16.30
C LYS A 388 5.69 0.74 -16.63
N ILE A 389 4.84 0.76 -15.60
CA ILE A 389 3.39 0.92 -15.75
C ILE A 389 2.98 2.24 -15.07
N THR A 390 2.28 3.10 -15.80
CA THR A 390 1.59 4.26 -15.24
C THR A 390 0.11 4.06 -15.43
N SER A 391 -0.69 4.13 -14.37
CA SER A 391 -2.12 3.93 -14.48
C SER A 391 -2.89 4.73 -13.44
N SER A 392 -4.16 4.99 -13.74
CA SER A 392 -5.16 5.48 -12.79
C SER A 392 -6.47 4.76 -13.04
N MET A 393 -7.21 4.53 -11.96
CA MET A 393 -8.55 3.96 -11.99
C MET A 393 -9.42 4.67 -10.97
N LYS A 394 -10.64 5.04 -11.38
CA LYS A 394 -11.65 5.62 -10.50
C LYS A 394 -12.96 4.83 -10.65
N ILE A 395 -13.56 4.47 -9.52
CA ILE A 395 -14.86 3.80 -9.50
C ILE A 395 -15.93 4.86 -9.68
N ASP A 396 -16.63 4.81 -10.81
CA ASP A 396 -17.69 5.76 -11.17
C ASP A 396 -18.94 5.61 -10.29
N GLU A 397 -19.76 6.66 -10.19
CA GLU A 397 -21.01 6.62 -9.41
C GLU A 397 -22.06 5.68 -10.01
N LYS A 398 -21.97 5.46 -11.33
CA LYS A 398 -22.83 4.55 -12.09
C LYS A 398 -22.28 3.12 -12.14
N ALA A 399 -21.18 2.82 -11.45
CA ALA A 399 -20.68 1.45 -11.33
C ALA A 399 -21.72 0.53 -10.65
N PRO A 400 -21.76 -0.77 -10.98
CA PRO A 400 -22.62 -1.74 -10.31
C PRO A 400 -22.46 -1.71 -8.79
N PHE A 401 -23.54 -1.99 -8.06
CA PHE A 401 -23.61 -1.83 -6.60
C PHE A 401 -22.40 -2.42 -5.85
N LEU A 402 -22.00 -3.65 -6.18
CA LEU A 402 -20.88 -4.33 -5.52
C LEU A 402 -19.53 -3.65 -5.78
N LEU A 403 -19.29 -3.15 -7.00
CA LEU A 403 -18.09 -2.36 -7.29
C LEU A 403 -18.15 -0.99 -6.61
N ARG A 404 -19.32 -0.34 -6.65
CA ARG A 404 -19.54 0.96 -6.01
C ARG A 404 -19.34 0.91 -4.50
N ALA A 405 -19.64 -0.23 -3.86
CA ALA A 405 -19.39 -0.45 -2.43
C ALA A 405 -17.91 -0.25 -2.04
N MET A 406 -16.97 -0.50 -2.95
CA MET A 406 -15.53 -0.28 -2.72
C MET A 406 -15.17 1.20 -2.54
N ARG A 407 -16.06 2.14 -2.94
CA ARG A 407 -15.90 3.58 -2.67
C ARG A 407 -16.01 3.94 -1.19
N SER A 408 -16.43 3.02 -0.34
CA SER A 408 -16.38 3.20 1.12
C SER A 408 -14.96 3.26 1.68
N LEU A 409 -13.98 2.71 0.95
CA LEU A 409 -12.58 2.81 1.33
C LEU A 409 -12.07 4.24 1.08
N PRO A 410 -11.48 4.92 2.07
CA PRO A 410 -10.84 6.19 1.82
C PRO A 410 -9.70 6.04 0.80
N TYR A 411 -9.55 7.03 -0.08
CA TYR A 411 -8.61 7.01 -1.20
C TYR A 411 -8.82 5.81 -2.16
N HIS A 412 -10.08 5.39 -2.38
CA HIS A 412 -10.45 4.31 -3.30
C HIS A 412 -10.01 4.54 -4.77
N ASP A 413 -9.60 5.75 -5.13
CA ASP A 413 -9.05 6.14 -6.44
C ASP A 413 -7.52 6.06 -6.50
N VAL A 414 -6.86 5.94 -5.35
CA VAL A 414 -5.39 5.81 -5.21
C VAL A 414 -4.99 4.35 -5.03
N LEU A 415 -5.58 3.69 -4.03
CA LEU A 415 -5.10 2.39 -3.54
C LEU A 415 -5.18 1.28 -4.60
N PRO A 416 -6.24 1.20 -5.44
CA PRO A 416 -6.27 0.19 -6.49
C PRO A 416 -5.19 0.36 -7.54
N ALA A 417 -4.79 1.59 -7.88
CA ALA A 417 -3.71 1.82 -8.84
C ALA A 417 -2.34 1.45 -8.25
N VAL A 418 -2.06 1.85 -7.01
CA VAL A 418 -0.80 1.50 -6.31
C VAL A 418 -0.68 -0.01 -6.13
N GLY A 419 -1.69 -0.64 -5.53
CA GLY A 419 -1.71 -2.07 -5.28
C GLY A 419 -1.77 -2.87 -6.59
N GLY A 420 -2.64 -2.49 -7.52
CA GLY A 420 -2.83 -3.17 -8.80
C GLY A 420 -1.57 -3.20 -9.66
N ASN A 421 -0.88 -2.06 -9.82
CA ASN A 421 0.38 -2.01 -10.56
C ASN A 421 1.47 -2.87 -9.89
N THR A 422 1.60 -2.79 -8.57
CA THR A 422 2.54 -3.60 -7.78
C THR A 422 2.29 -5.09 -7.98
N VAL A 423 1.03 -5.53 -7.86
CA VAL A 423 0.63 -6.91 -8.08
C VAL A 423 0.92 -7.34 -9.51
N PHE A 424 0.56 -6.53 -10.50
CA PHE A 424 0.74 -6.84 -11.92
C PHE A 424 2.21 -7.14 -12.27
N VAL A 425 3.13 -6.24 -11.90
CA VAL A 425 4.56 -6.42 -12.21
C VAL A 425 5.19 -7.58 -11.42
N GLN A 426 4.76 -7.82 -10.18
CA GLN A 426 5.21 -8.98 -9.41
C GLN A 426 4.68 -10.31 -9.97
N LYS A 427 3.47 -10.31 -10.55
CA LYS A 427 2.92 -11.49 -11.22
C LYS A 427 3.63 -11.80 -12.53
N ILE A 428 4.05 -10.79 -13.30
CA ILE A 428 4.95 -10.98 -14.45
C ILE A 428 6.24 -11.65 -13.99
N LYS A 429 6.83 -11.14 -12.90
CA LYS A 429 8.07 -11.70 -12.35
C LYS A 429 7.94 -13.17 -11.97
N ALA A 430 6.79 -13.59 -11.43
CA ALA A 430 6.52 -14.98 -11.09
C ALA A 430 6.28 -15.91 -12.31
N LYS A 431 6.19 -15.35 -13.53
CA LYS A 431 6.02 -16.08 -14.79
C LYS A 431 7.29 -16.09 -15.64
N MET A 432 8.32 -15.39 -15.21
CA MET A 432 9.67 -15.39 -15.79
C MET A 432 10.57 -16.29 -14.96
#